data_AF-Q95PK8-F1
#
_entry.id   AF-Q95PK8-F1
#
_cell.length_a   1.000
_cell.length_b   1.000
_cell.length_c   1.000
_cell.angle_alpha   90.00
_cell.angle_beta   90.00
_cell.angle_gamma   90.00
#
_symmetry.space_group_name_H-M   'P 1'
#
loop_
_entity.id
_entity.type
_entity.pdbx_description
1 polymer ?
#
loop_
_entity_poly.entity_id
_entity_poly.type
_entity_poly.pdbx_seq_one_letter_code
_entity_poly.pdbx_strand_id
1 'polypeptide(L)'
;RPKGVTMAAAAACGDDSVPGYEAGATLKPVAERLGELLNVPVVFAPDCLKAASTVEKLSPGGVVLLENVRFYVEEGSKKEEERDAMARVLASYGDVYISDAFGTAHRESATMTGIPKVLGHGAAGY
;
A
#
# COMPACT_ATOMS: atom_id res chain seq x y z
N ARG A 1 -0.06 3.78 15.92
CA ARG A 1 0.77 3.09 14.90
C ARG A 1 0.59 1.61 15.17
N PRO A 2 0.10 0.83 14.19
CA PRO A 2 -0.02 -0.61 14.39
C PRO A 2 1.36 -1.23 14.66
N LYS A 3 1.38 -2.34 15.38
CA LYS A 3 2.64 -3.07 15.69
C LYS A 3 3.28 -3.62 14.43
N GLY A 4 2.45 -4.02 13.46
CA GLY A 4 2.86 -4.60 12.19
C GLY A 4 3.47 -5.99 12.35
N VAL A 5 3.67 -6.68 11.23
CA VAL A 5 4.35 -7.96 11.13
C VAL A 5 5.33 -7.95 9.96
N THR A 6 6.23 -8.93 9.92
CA THR A 6 7.15 -9.07 8.79
C THR A 6 6.48 -9.77 7.61
N MET A 7 6.93 -9.45 6.40
CA MET A 7 6.55 -10.14 5.17
C MET A 7 6.81 -11.65 5.26
N ALA A 8 7.90 -12.05 5.94
CA ALA A 8 8.22 -13.46 6.17
C ALA A 8 7.18 -14.16 7.06
N ALA A 9 6.71 -13.49 8.13
CA ALA A 9 5.64 -14.02 8.97
C ALA A 9 4.29 -14.05 8.23
N ALA A 10 4.03 -13.02 7.40
CA ALA A 10 2.82 -12.93 6.62
C ALA A 10 2.70 -14.03 5.55
N ALA A 11 3.81 -14.41 4.92
CA ALA A 11 3.85 -15.50 3.93
C ALA A 11 3.46 -16.87 4.53
N ALA A 12 3.61 -17.06 5.84
CA ALA A 12 3.18 -18.29 6.53
C ALA A 12 1.66 -18.31 6.82
N CYS A 13 0.98 -17.17 6.76
CA CYS A 13 -0.45 -17.04 6.97
C CYS A 13 -1.19 -17.10 5.61
N GLY A 14 -1.89 -18.19 5.35
CA GLY A 14 -2.67 -18.42 4.13
C GLY A 14 -4.04 -17.71 4.07
N ASP A 15 -4.28 -16.71 4.93
CA ASP A 15 -5.52 -15.93 4.95
C ASP A 15 -5.44 -14.76 3.94
N ASP A 16 -6.61 -14.34 3.45
CA ASP A 16 -6.82 -13.17 2.59
C ASP A 16 -6.79 -11.85 3.39
N SER A 17 -6.79 -11.93 4.74
CA SER A 17 -6.63 -10.80 5.65
C SER A 17 -5.15 -10.45 5.91
N VAL A 18 -4.85 -9.18 6.24
CA VAL A 18 -3.46 -8.79 6.57
C VAL A 18 -2.99 -9.50 7.84
N PRO A 19 -1.84 -10.17 7.79
CA PRO A 19 -1.20 -10.66 9.00
C PRO A 19 -0.90 -9.47 9.94
N GLY A 20 -1.32 -9.54 11.20
CA GLY A 20 -1.21 -8.39 12.12
C GLY A 20 -2.27 -7.30 11.95
N TYR A 21 -3.41 -7.62 11.32
CA TYR A 21 -4.58 -6.75 11.23
C TYR A 21 -4.98 -6.16 12.59
N GLU A 22 -5.12 -4.83 12.62
CA GLU A 22 -5.64 -4.10 13.78
C GLU A 22 -6.93 -3.36 13.39
N ALA A 23 -8.06 -3.77 13.97
CA ALA A 23 -9.38 -3.23 13.61
C ALA A 23 -9.50 -1.71 13.80
N GLY A 24 -8.75 -1.10 14.72
CA GLY A 24 -8.74 0.35 14.92
C GLY A 24 -7.89 1.14 13.92
N ALA A 25 -7.12 0.45 13.06
CA ALA A 25 -6.19 1.06 12.11
C ALA A 25 -6.42 0.61 10.66
N THR A 26 -7.52 -0.11 10.39
CA THR A 26 -7.94 -0.46 9.02
C THR A 26 -8.35 0.76 8.22
N LEU A 27 -8.10 0.71 6.91
CA LEU A 27 -8.55 1.71 5.93
C LEU A 27 -9.89 1.37 5.29
N LYS A 28 -10.55 0.27 5.68
CA LYS A 28 -11.87 -0.09 5.17
C LYS A 28 -12.91 1.05 5.27
N PRO A 29 -13.11 1.74 6.41
CA PRO A 29 -14.07 2.85 6.47
C PRO A 29 -13.62 4.06 5.62
N VAL A 30 -12.32 4.19 5.34
CA VAL A 30 -11.79 5.23 4.45
C VAL A 30 -12.14 4.91 2.99
N ALA A 31 -12.08 3.64 2.58
CA ALA A 31 -12.51 3.22 1.24
C ALA A 31 -13.98 3.57 0.98
N GLU A 32 -14.85 3.28 1.96
CA GLU A 32 -16.29 3.60 1.89
C GLU A 32 -16.50 5.10 1.73
N ARG A 33 -15.88 5.91 2.60
CA ARG A 33 -16.02 7.37 2.54
C ARG A 33 -15.42 7.98 1.26
N LEU A 34 -14.32 7.44 0.77
CA LEU A 34 -13.69 7.88 -0.48
C LEU A 34 -14.61 7.64 -1.68
N GLY A 35 -15.28 6.48 -1.72
CA GLY A 35 -16.24 6.17 -2.78
C GLY A 35 -17.43 7.12 -2.81
N GLU A 36 -17.94 7.51 -1.65
CA GLU A 36 -19.00 8.52 -1.54
C GLU A 36 -18.56 9.89 -2.07
N LEU A 37 -17.34 10.31 -1.77
CA LEU A 37 -16.82 11.62 -2.21
C LEU A 37 -16.53 11.66 -3.71
N LEU A 38 -16.00 10.57 -4.27
CA LEU A 38 -15.67 10.47 -5.70
C LEU A 38 -16.88 10.13 -6.57
N ASN A 39 -17.99 9.66 -5.98
CA ASN A 39 -19.13 9.06 -6.69
C ASN A 39 -18.71 7.91 -7.63
N VAL A 40 -17.69 7.15 -7.23
CA VAL A 40 -17.14 6.00 -7.96
C VAL A 40 -16.94 4.86 -6.96
N PRO A 41 -17.25 3.60 -7.33
CA PRO A 41 -16.94 2.46 -6.48
C PRO A 41 -15.43 2.36 -6.19
N VAL A 42 -15.06 2.38 -4.91
CA VAL A 42 -13.69 2.13 -4.46
C VAL A 42 -13.59 0.68 -4.01
N VAL A 43 -12.79 -0.12 -4.72
CA VAL A 43 -12.53 -1.51 -4.36
C VAL A 43 -11.49 -1.55 -3.25
N PHE A 44 -11.82 -2.18 -2.13
CA PHE A 44 -10.90 -2.32 -1.01
C PHE A 44 -10.11 -3.62 -1.13
N ALA A 45 -8.78 -3.54 -1.16
CA ALA A 45 -7.90 -4.70 -1.11
C ALA A 45 -7.48 -4.96 0.34
N PRO A 46 -7.94 -6.06 0.97
CA PRO A 46 -7.74 -6.31 2.38
C PRO A 46 -6.30 -6.59 2.75
N ASP A 47 -5.40 -6.84 1.79
CA ASP A 47 -3.95 -6.95 1.98
C ASP A 47 -3.20 -6.19 0.90
N CYS A 48 -2.39 -5.22 1.31
CA CYS A 48 -1.62 -4.37 0.42
C CYS A 48 -0.51 -5.10 -0.35
N LEU A 49 -0.08 -6.31 0.06
CA LEU A 49 0.93 -7.08 -0.67
C LEU A 49 0.36 -8.26 -1.47
N LYS A 50 -0.95 -8.53 -1.35
CA LYS A 50 -1.66 -9.57 -2.11
C LYS A 50 -2.75 -8.98 -3.03
N ALA A 51 -2.58 -7.74 -3.50
CA ALA A 51 -3.59 -7.03 -4.27
C ALA A 51 -3.50 -7.19 -5.80
N ALA A 52 -2.51 -7.92 -6.31
CA ALA A 52 -2.21 -8.00 -7.75
C ALA A 52 -3.45 -8.33 -8.61
N SER A 53 -4.19 -9.38 -8.26
CA SER A 53 -5.38 -9.80 -9.04
C SER A 53 -6.54 -8.80 -8.99
N THR A 54 -6.63 -7.98 -7.94
CA THR A 54 -7.62 -6.92 -7.81
C THR A 54 -7.23 -5.73 -8.69
N VAL A 55 -5.95 -5.38 -8.70
CA VAL A 55 -5.39 -4.29 -9.50
C VAL A 55 -5.45 -4.62 -11.00
N GLU A 56 -5.12 -5.85 -11.40
CA GLU A 56 -5.18 -6.29 -12.81
C GLU A 56 -6.59 -6.23 -13.42
N LYS A 57 -7.63 -6.32 -12.59
CA LYS A 57 -9.03 -6.22 -13.04
C LYS A 57 -9.54 -4.79 -13.12
N LEU A 58 -8.72 -3.81 -12.72
CA LEU A 58 -9.13 -2.41 -12.66
C LEU A 58 -9.26 -1.85 -14.07
N SER A 59 -10.46 -1.38 -14.40
CA SER A 59 -10.71 -0.67 -15.66
C SER A 59 -10.36 0.82 -15.52
N PRO A 60 -10.09 1.54 -16.63
CA PRO A 60 -9.88 2.98 -16.60
C PRO A 60 -10.99 3.72 -15.82
N GLY A 61 -10.60 4.58 -14.88
CA GLY A 61 -11.52 5.29 -13.98
C GLY A 61 -11.91 4.51 -12.72
N GLY A 62 -11.51 3.23 -12.60
CA GLY A 62 -11.63 2.48 -11.36
C GLY A 62 -10.65 2.93 -10.29
N VAL A 63 -11.02 2.74 -9.02
CA VAL A 63 -10.19 3.09 -7.87
C VAL A 63 -10.05 1.87 -6.96
N VAL A 64 -8.83 1.54 -6.56
CA VAL A 64 -8.53 0.54 -5.53
C VAL A 64 -7.87 1.24 -4.35
N LEU A 65 -8.35 0.98 -3.14
CA LEU A 65 -7.67 1.34 -1.90
C LEU A 65 -7.03 0.10 -1.29
N LEU A 66 -5.71 0.11 -1.18
CA LEU A 66 -4.97 -0.92 -0.46
C LEU A 66 -5.14 -0.73 1.05
N GLU A 67 -5.17 -1.84 1.79
CA GLU A 67 -5.14 -1.80 3.25
C GLU A 67 -3.85 -1.13 3.78
N ASN A 68 -3.87 -0.75 5.05
CA ASN A 68 -2.82 -0.03 5.75
C ASN A 68 -1.43 -0.67 5.56
N VAL A 69 -0.59 0.00 4.77
CA VAL A 69 0.80 -0.41 4.48
C VAL A 69 1.65 -0.58 5.74
N ARG A 70 1.29 0.06 6.86
CA ARG A 70 2.02 -0.06 8.13
C ARG A 70 1.67 -1.31 8.93
N PHE A 71 0.77 -2.17 8.43
CA PHE A 71 0.64 -3.53 8.93
C PHE A 71 1.87 -4.39 8.57
N TYR A 72 2.70 -3.96 7.61
CA TYR A 72 4.02 -4.51 7.37
C TYR A 72 5.11 -3.64 8.01
N VAL A 73 6.03 -4.26 8.75
CA VAL A 73 7.14 -3.53 9.40
C VAL A 73 8.14 -2.99 8.37
N GLU A 74 8.23 -3.65 7.23
CA GLU A 74 9.09 -3.33 6.10
C GLU A 74 8.85 -1.92 5.57
N GLU A 75 7.62 -1.41 5.64
CA GLU A 75 7.29 -0.05 5.20
C GLU A 75 8.16 1.00 5.92
N GLY A 76 8.32 0.87 7.23
CA GLY A 76 9.08 1.81 8.04
C GLY A 76 10.44 1.30 8.48
N SER A 77 10.98 0.25 7.84
CA SER A 77 12.21 -0.39 8.28
C SER A 77 13.42 0.55 8.15
N LYS A 78 14.39 0.39 9.05
CA LYS A 78 15.69 1.07 8.95
C LYS A 78 16.61 0.42 7.92
N LYS A 79 16.34 -0.84 7.54
CA LYS A 79 17.11 -1.56 6.53
C LYS A 79 16.53 -1.28 5.15
N GLU A 80 17.39 -0.84 4.25
CA GLU A 80 16.99 -0.47 2.90
C GLU A 80 16.47 -1.69 2.11
N GLU A 81 17.07 -2.86 2.33
CA GLU A 81 16.71 -4.10 1.64
C GLU A 81 15.29 -4.56 1.98
N GLU A 82 14.86 -4.35 3.23
CA GLU A 82 13.50 -4.67 3.68
C GLU A 82 12.48 -3.72 3.02
N ARG A 83 12.79 -2.41 2.95
CA ARG A 83 11.94 -1.44 2.26
C ARG A 83 11.87 -1.72 0.77
N ASP A 84 13.00 -2.01 0.13
CA ASP A 84 13.10 -2.30 -1.30
C ASP A 84 12.33 -3.60 -1.65
N ALA A 85 12.32 -4.61 -0.78
CA ALA A 85 11.52 -5.82 -0.97
C ALA A 85 10.01 -5.52 -1.02
N MET A 86 9.50 -4.75 -0.06
CA MET A 86 8.10 -4.33 -0.05
C MET A 86 7.76 -3.41 -1.24
N ALA A 87 8.65 -2.47 -1.55
CA ALA A 87 8.49 -1.53 -2.64
C ALA A 87 8.40 -2.23 -4.01
N ARG A 88 9.15 -3.32 -4.23
CA ARG A 88 9.07 -4.10 -5.48
C ARG A 88 7.68 -4.70 -5.71
N VAL A 89 7.02 -5.17 -4.66
CA VAL A 89 5.66 -5.71 -4.76
C VAL A 89 4.68 -4.58 -5.06
N LEU A 90 4.77 -3.46 -4.35
CA LEU A 90 3.86 -2.33 -4.56
C LEU A 90 4.06 -1.66 -5.92
N ALA A 91 5.31 -1.56 -6.38
CA ALA A 91 5.66 -1.03 -7.68
C ALA A 91 5.13 -1.92 -8.82
N SER A 92 4.97 -3.23 -8.62
CA SER A 92 4.42 -4.09 -9.68
C SER A 92 2.92 -3.89 -9.93
N TYR A 93 2.25 -3.06 -9.13
CA TYR A 93 0.82 -2.74 -9.29
C TYR A 93 0.54 -1.57 -10.22
N GLY A 94 1.54 -0.80 -10.64
CA GLY A 94 1.28 0.39 -11.43
C GLY A 94 2.45 0.84 -12.27
N ASP A 95 2.13 1.65 -13.26
CA ASP A 95 3.10 2.14 -14.22
C ASP A 95 3.69 3.50 -13.84
N VAL A 96 2.96 4.32 -13.07
CA VAL A 96 3.37 5.68 -12.70
C VAL A 96 3.19 5.90 -11.20
N TYR A 97 4.18 6.52 -10.57
CA TYR A 97 4.12 6.91 -9.16
C TYR A 97 3.89 8.41 -9.00
N ILE A 98 2.88 8.75 -8.21
CA ILE A 98 2.59 10.12 -7.76
C ILE A 98 2.67 10.15 -6.23
N SER A 99 3.44 11.08 -5.69
CA SER A 99 3.52 11.32 -4.25
C SER A 99 2.66 12.51 -3.85
N ASP A 100 1.58 12.25 -3.13
CA ASP A 100 0.67 13.28 -2.59
C ASP A 100 0.56 13.19 -1.06
N ALA A 101 1.69 12.88 -0.41
CA ALA A 101 1.77 12.62 1.03
C ALA A 101 2.90 13.42 1.69
N PHE A 102 2.83 14.75 1.62
CA PHE A 102 3.87 15.65 2.15
C PHE A 102 4.19 15.38 3.64
N GLY A 103 3.18 15.05 4.45
CA GLY A 103 3.34 14.75 5.88
C GLY A 103 4.29 13.57 6.16
N THR A 104 4.54 12.70 5.19
CA THR A 104 5.49 11.57 5.29
C THR A 104 6.74 11.74 4.44
N ALA A 105 6.87 12.80 3.65
CA ALA A 105 8.01 13.05 2.75
C ALA A 105 9.36 13.16 3.47
N HIS A 106 9.37 13.49 4.76
CA HIS A 106 10.58 13.56 5.58
C HIS A 106 11.12 12.19 6.05
N ARG A 107 10.48 11.08 5.64
CA ARG A 107 10.84 9.72 6.06
C ARG A 107 11.18 8.86 4.86
N GLU A 108 12.26 8.10 4.99
CA GLU A 108 12.50 6.98 4.09
C GLU A 108 11.54 5.83 4.43
N SER A 109 10.80 5.39 3.43
CA SER A 109 9.82 4.31 3.57
C SER A 109 9.64 3.56 2.25
N ALA A 110 9.12 2.34 2.30
CA ALA A 110 8.87 1.55 1.09
C ALA A 110 7.95 2.30 0.12
N THR A 111 6.89 2.94 0.63
CA THR A 111 5.93 3.68 -0.20
C THR A 111 6.38 5.06 -0.66
N MET A 112 7.17 5.78 0.16
CA MET A 112 7.58 7.15 -0.15
C MET A 112 8.80 7.23 -1.04
N THR A 113 9.84 6.43 -0.75
CA THR A 113 11.12 6.47 -1.47
C THR A 113 11.41 5.17 -2.22
N GLY A 114 10.91 4.03 -1.74
CA GLY A 114 11.12 2.72 -2.38
C GLY A 114 10.42 2.59 -3.73
N ILE A 115 9.11 2.84 -3.79
CA ILE A 115 8.33 2.71 -5.05
C ILE A 115 8.92 3.57 -6.19
N PRO A 116 9.14 4.89 -6.04
CA PRO A 116 9.70 5.69 -7.13
C PRO A 116 11.11 5.26 -7.53
N LYS A 117 11.93 4.77 -6.58
CA LYS A 117 13.25 4.21 -6.87
C LYS A 117 13.16 2.96 -7.73
N VAL A 118 12.19 2.07 -7.46
CA VAL A 118 11.97 0.85 -8.23
C VAL A 118 11.40 1.15 -9.62
N LEU A 119 10.44 2.06 -9.73
CA LEU A 119 9.83 2.43 -11.02
C LEU A 119 10.72 3.33 -11.88
N GLY A 120 11.70 4.00 -11.28
CA GLY A 120 12.62 4.90 -11.99
C GLY A 120 12.04 6.27 -12.32
N HIS A 121 10.84 6.58 -11.83
CA HIS A 121 10.21 7.89 -11.95
C HIS A 121 9.25 8.17 -10.78
N GLY A 122 8.97 9.45 -10.56
CA GLY A 122 7.93 9.90 -9.63
C GLY A 122 7.62 11.36 -9.86
N ALA A 123 6.36 11.76 -9.68
CA ALA A 123 5.94 13.15 -9.71
C ALA A 123 5.20 13.53 -8.42
N ALA A 124 5.05 14.83 -8.19
CA ALA A 124 4.29 15.35 -7.04
C ALA A 124 2.79 15.43 -7.37
N GLY A 125 1.96 15.22 -6.35
CA GLY A 125 0.56 15.63 -6.35
C GLY A 125 0.39 17.15 -6.39
N TYR A 126 -0.87 17.61 -6.36
CA TYR A 126 -1.25 19.02 -6.52
C TYR A 126 -0.93 19.91 -5.33
#